data_AF-A0A7W7KRE2-F1
#
_entry.id   AF-A0A7W7KRE2-F1
#
_cell.length_a   1.000
_cell.length_b   1.000
_cell.length_c   1.000
_cell.angle_alpha   90.00
_cell.angle_beta   90.00
_cell.angle_gamma   90.00
#
_symmetry.space_group_name_H-M   'P 1'
#
loop_
_entity.id
_entity.type
_entity.pdbx_description
1 polymer ?
#
loop_
_entity_poly.entity_id
_entity_poly.type
_entity_poly.pdbx_seq_one_letter_code
_entity_poly.pdbx_strand_id
1 'polypeptide(L)'
;MNSHDLNKLLKNPRAMMQFRASGRVPQREEITSPLITLLKSIHPRELLQITNVKVGLTVGYTGIHPFQNAAQALNWLCPANPGHSEPSVACRDLSFRRRLTIDDLARIASVPDNVRSEWNARNPSRTPSSGFGLD
;
A
#
# COMPACT_ATOMS: atom_id res chain seq x y z
N MET A 1 20.03 -9.12 13.55
CA MET A 1 20.43 -7.79 13.06
C MET A 1 21.03 -8.00 11.68
N ASN A 2 20.37 -7.51 10.63
CA ASN A 2 20.79 -7.83 9.26
C ASN A 2 21.75 -6.75 8.72
N SER A 3 22.52 -7.06 7.68
CA SER A 3 23.51 -6.13 7.10
C SER A 3 22.92 -4.77 6.72
N HIS A 4 21.64 -4.73 6.38
CA HIS A 4 20.92 -3.51 6.03
C HIS A 4 20.66 -2.60 7.25
N ASP A 5 20.34 -3.16 8.42
CA ASP A 5 20.14 -2.41 9.67
C ASP A 5 21.46 -1.80 10.14
N LEU A 6 22.54 -2.57 10.00
CA LEU A 6 23.90 -2.16 10.34
C LEU A 6 24.36 -0.97 9.46
N ASN A 7 24.07 -1.02 8.15
CA ASN A 7 24.38 0.07 7.23
C ASN A 7 23.59 1.36 7.56
N LYS A 8 22.32 1.23 7.98
CA LYS A 8 21.49 2.38 8.41
C LYS A 8 21.98 2.99 9.73
N LEU A 9 22.39 2.17 10.70
CA LEU A 9 22.99 2.66 11.94
C LEU A 9 24.27 3.45 11.66
N LEU A 10 25.15 2.93 10.78
CA LEU A 10 26.41 3.59 10.43
C LEU A 10 26.21 4.93 9.70
N LYS A 11 25.12 5.08 8.95
CA LYS A 11 24.80 6.30 8.19
C LYS A 11 23.97 7.33 8.97
N ASN A 12 23.39 6.95 10.11
CA ASN A 12 22.57 7.84 10.92
C ASN A 12 23.10 7.87 12.38
N PRO A 13 23.92 8.87 12.75
CA PRO A 13 24.57 8.94 14.06
C PRO A 13 23.57 9.06 15.22
N ARG A 14 22.38 9.63 14.99
CA ARG A 14 21.29 9.68 15.99
C ARG A 14 20.69 8.29 16.21
N ALA A 15 20.47 7.52 15.15
CA ALA A 15 20.02 6.13 15.24
C ALA A 15 21.08 5.23 15.91
N MET A 16 22.37 5.45 15.62
CA MET A 16 23.48 4.76 16.30
C MET A 16 23.53 5.09 17.80
N MET A 17 23.35 6.35 18.19
CA MET A 17 23.29 6.73 19.60
C MET A 17 22.10 6.08 20.32
N GLN A 18 20.91 6.09 19.71
CA GLN A 18 19.73 5.42 20.28
C GLN A 18 19.93 3.91 20.41
N PHE A 19 20.55 3.26 19.41
CA PHE A 19 20.91 1.85 19.47
C PHE A 19 21.89 1.55 20.61
N ARG A 20 22.94 2.37 20.74
CA ARG A 20 23.94 2.24 21.83
C ARG A 20 23.33 2.47 23.22
N ALA A 21 22.36 3.38 23.35
CA ALA A 21 21.71 3.70 24.62
C ALA A 21 20.64 2.67 25.04
N SER A 22 19.93 2.08 24.08
CA SER A 22 18.76 1.23 24.37
C SER A 22 18.96 -0.26 24.07
N GLY A 23 20.03 -0.62 23.37
CA GLY A 23 20.27 -1.98 22.85
C GLY A 23 19.29 -2.44 21.77
N ARG A 24 18.36 -1.56 21.34
CA ARG A 24 17.29 -1.88 20.37
C ARG A 24 17.55 -1.20 19.04
N VAL A 25 17.45 -1.98 17.96
CA VAL A 25 17.45 -1.43 16.60
C VAL A 25 16.20 -0.55 16.47
N PRO A 26 16.29 0.69 15.96
CA PRO A 26 15.12 1.53 15.73
C PRO A 26 14.08 0.77 14.92
N GLN A 27 12.88 0.58 15.47
CA GLN A 27 11.79 -0.04 14.74
C GLN A 27 11.40 0.86 13.58
N ARG A 28 11.25 0.27 12.39
CA ARG A 28 10.63 0.97 11.27
C ARG A 28 9.16 1.17 11.59
N GLU A 29 8.71 2.41 11.49
CA GLU A 29 7.28 2.68 11.40
C GLU A 29 6.76 2.00 10.12
N GLU A 30 5.74 1.16 10.28
CA GLU A 30 5.11 0.52 9.13
C GLU A 30 4.38 1.59 8.31
N ILE A 31 4.78 1.77 7.05
CA ILE A 31 4.08 2.66 6.13
C ILE A 31 2.71 2.06 5.85
N THR A 32 1.67 2.65 6.44
CA THR A 32 0.28 2.22 6.28
C THR A 32 -0.51 3.27 5.51
N SER A 33 -1.27 2.90 4.50
CA SER A 33 -2.24 3.77 3.82
C SER A 33 -3.49 2.97 3.47
N PRO A 34 -4.66 3.60 3.24
CA PRO A 34 -5.86 2.87 2.88
C PRO A 34 -5.69 1.97 1.65
N LEU A 35 -4.87 2.40 0.68
CA LEU A 35 -4.54 1.60 -0.50
C LEU A 35 -3.63 0.42 -0.16
N ILE A 36 -2.60 0.62 0.67
CA ILE A 36 -1.75 -0.49 1.14
C ILE A 36 -2.59 -1.51 1.90
N THR A 37 -3.49 -1.06 2.77
CA THR A 37 -4.39 -1.95 3.53
C THR A 37 -5.30 -2.74 2.61
N LEU A 38 -5.88 -2.12 1.58
CA LEU A 38 -6.70 -2.80 0.60
C LEU A 38 -5.89 -3.85 -0.18
N LEU A 39 -4.74 -3.46 -0.74
CA LEU A 39 -3.91 -4.35 -1.54
C LEU A 39 -3.36 -5.53 -0.72
N LYS A 40 -2.98 -5.32 0.54
CA LYS A 40 -2.57 -6.40 1.46
C LYS A 40 -3.72 -7.35 1.82
N SER A 41 -4.97 -6.95 1.66
CA SER A 41 -6.15 -7.83 1.90
C SER A 41 -6.48 -8.75 0.73
N ILE A 42 -5.89 -8.51 -0.45
CA ILE A 42 -6.07 -9.30 -1.67
C ILE A 42 -4.94 -10.35 -1.71
N HIS A 43 -5.24 -11.58 -2.13
CA HIS A 43 -4.20 -12.61 -2.19
C HIS A 43 -3.15 -12.29 -3.25
N PRO A 44 -1.87 -12.67 -3.04
CA PRO A 44 -0.79 -12.39 -3.98
C PRO A 44 -1.07 -12.85 -5.42
N ARG A 45 -1.74 -13.99 -5.59
CA ARG A 45 -2.11 -14.52 -6.91
C ARG A 45 -3.18 -13.67 -7.61
N GLU A 46 -4.06 -13.04 -6.86
CA GLU A 46 -5.12 -12.17 -7.38
C GLU A 46 -4.55 -10.79 -7.74
N LEU A 47 -3.59 -10.28 -6.95
CA LEU A 47 -2.90 -9.01 -7.24
C LEU A 47 -2.19 -9.01 -8.61
N LEU A 48 -1.73 -10.17 -9.08
CA LEU A 48 -1.12 -10.32 -10.40
C LEU A 48 -2.15 -10.26 -11.54
N GLN A 49 -3.41 -10.59 -11.26
CA GLN A 49 -4.52 -10.59 -12.23
C GLN A 49 -5.16 -9.20 -12.38
N ILE A 50 -5.05 -8.35 -11.36
CA ILE A 50 -5.51 -6.97 -11.41
C ILE A 50 -4.51 -6.15 -12.22
N THR A 51 -4.93 -5.60 -13.35
CA THR A 51 -4.05 -4.94 -14.33
C THR A 51 -4.40 -3.48 -14.57
N ASN A 52 -3.53 -2.75 -15.29
CA ASN A 52 -3.74 -1.34 -15.68
C ASN A 52 -4.04 -0.42 -14.48
N VAL A 53 -3.27 -0.56 -13.41
CA VAL A 53 -3.49 0.15 -12.14
C VAL A 53 -2.96 1.57 -12.25
N LYS A 54 -3.78 2.55 -11.90
CA LYS A 54 -3.40 3.97 -11.88
C LYS A 54 -3.54 4.55 -10.47
N VAL A 55 -2.43 4.67 -9.75
CA VAL A 55 -2.43 5.23 -8.39
C VAL A 55 -2.41 6.76 -8.48
N GLY A 56 -3.36 7.42 -7.82
CA GLY A 56 -3.45 8.88 -7.80
C GLY A 56 -4.38 9.40 -6.70
N LEU A 57 -4.89 10.63 -6.89
CA LEU A 57 -5.54 11.38 -5.81
C LEU A 57 -6.77 10.68 -5.24
N THR A 58 -7.51 9.94 -6.07
CA THR A 58 -8.70 9.17 -5.68
C THR A 58 -8.42 8.10 -4.63
N VAL A 59 -7.15 7.69 -4.49
CA VAL A 59 -6.68 6.68 -3.53
C VAL A 59 -5.62 7.23 -2.57
N GLY A 60 -5.48 8.57 -2.47
CA GLY A 60 -4.64 9.24 -1.48
C GLY A 60 -3.19 9.44 -1.89
N TYR A 61 -2.90 9.57 -3.19
CA TYR A 61 -1.55 9.84 -3.70
C TYR A 61 -1.53 11.00 -4.70
N THR A 62 -0.54 11.87 -4.61
CA THR A 62 -0.35 12.98 -5.55
C THR A 62 0.29 12.49 -6.85
N GLY A 63 -0.11 13.12 -7.96
CA GLY A 63 0.24 12.67 -9.30
C GLY A 63 -0.54 11.44 -9.76
N ILE A 64 -0.24 10.95 -10.97
CA ILE A 64 -0.79 9.71 -11.51
C ILE A 64 0.38 8.78 -11.81
N HIS A 65 0.39 7.62 -11.14
CA HIS A 65 1.43 6.61 -11.24
C HIS A 65 0.86 5.32 -11.84
N PRO A 66 1.16 5.00 -13.11
CA PRO A 66 0.66 3.80 -13.76
C PRO A 66 1.53 2.58 -13.42
N PHE A 67 0.88 1.43 -13.24
CA PHE A 67 1.51 0.13 -13.02
C PHE A 67 0.82 -0.93 -13.88
N GLN A 68 1.58 -1.94 -14.30
CA GLN A 68 1.03 -3.04 -15.10
C GLN A 68 0.04 -3.87 -14.29
N ASN A 69 0.32 -4.11 -13.01
CA ASN A 69 -0.55 -4.86 -12.11
C ASN A 69 -0.49 -4.34 -10.66
N ALA A 70 -1.42 -4.83 -9.84
CA ALA A 70 -1.55 -4.39 -8.45
C ALA A 70 -0.39 -4.86 -7.55
N ALA A 71 0.28 -5.96 -7.90
CA ALA A 71 1.48 -6.41 -7.20
C ALA A 71 2.65 -5.42 -7.37
N GLN A 72 2.84 -4.87 -8.58
CA GLN A 72 3.84 -3.82 -8.84
C GLN A 72 3.50 -2.54 -8.07
N ALA A 73 2.22 -2.14 -8.07
CA ALA A 73 1.76 -1.01 -7.28
C ALA A 73 2.04 -1.22 -5.79
N LEU A 74 1.73 -2.40 -5.23
CA LEU A 74 2.02 -2.73 -3.83
C LEU A 74 3.51 -2.68 -3.52
N ASN A 75 4.36 -3.18 -4.41
CA ASN A 75 5.81 -3.11 -4.23
C ASN A 75 6.35 -1.67 -4.29
N TRP A 76 5.76 -0.80 -5.10
CA TRP A 76 6.10 0.63 -5.10
C TRP A 76 5.64 1.31 -3.80
N LEU A 77 4.45 0.95 -3.29
CA LEU A 77 3.87 1.51 -2.08
C LEU A 77 4.62 1.09 -0.81
N CYS A 78 4.92 -0.21 -0.71
CA CYS A 78 5.50 -0.85 0.46
C CYS A 78 6.51 -1.93 0.00
N PRO A 79 7.70 -1.52 -0.47
CA PRO A 79 8.71 -2.46 -0.97
C PRO A 79 9.18 -3.40 0.14
N ALA A 80 9.44 -4.67 -0.21
CA ALA A 80 9.95 -5.66 0.74
C ALA A 80 11.31 -5.26 1.34
N ASN A 81 12.15 -4.62 0.52
CA ASN A 81 13.44 -4.06 0.91
C ASN A 81 13.44 -2.55 0.66
N PRO A 82 12.88 -1.75 1.58
CA PRO A 82 12.84 -0.30 1.42
C PRO A 82 14.25 0.28 1.48
N GLY A 83 14.53 1.19 0.53
CA GLY A 83 15.78 1.91 0.45
C GLY A 83 15.92 3.01 1.51
N HIS A 84 16.55 4.10 1.12
CA HIS A 84 16.70 5.31 1.96
C HIS A 84 15.53 6.29 1.76
N SER A 85 14.84 6.21 0.62
CA SER A 85 13.68 7.02 0.26
C SER A 85 12.70 6.15 -0.51
N GLU A 86 11.51 5.94 0.03
CA GLU A 86 10.43 5.27 -0.66
C GLU A 86 9.66 6.29 -1.52
N PRO A 87 9.57 6.08 -2.84
CA PRO A 87 8.93 7.05 -3.73
C PRO A 87 7.46 7.31 -3.38
N SER A 88 6.78 6.31 -2.82
CA SER A 88 5.39 6.41 -2.38
C SER A 88 5.19 7.39 -1.22
N VAL A 89 6.18 7.60 -0.36
CA VAL A 89 6.09 8.50 0.80
C VAL A 89 6.07 9.95 0.36
N ALA A 90 6.90 10.31 -0.63
CA ALA A 90 6.94 11.67 -1.17
C ALA A 90 5.63 12.06 -1.86
N CYS A 91 4.94 11.10 -2.46
CA CYS A 91 3.67 11.32 -3.16
C CYS A 91 2.44 11.06 -2.28
N ARG A 92 2.59 10.77 -0.98
CA ARG A 92 1.45 10.37 -0.15
C ARG A 92 0.65 11.57 0.36
N ASP A 93 -0.66 11.51 0.25
CA ASP A 93 -1.56 12.39 0.99
C ASP A 93 -1.82 11.85 2.40
N LEU A 94 -1.30 12.54 3.41
CA LEU A 94 -1.45 12.16 4.81
C LEU A 94 -2.85 12.45 5.37
N SER A 95 -3.63 13.32 4.72
CA SER A 95 -5.00 13.67 5.11
C SER A 95 -6.02 12.67 4.58
N PHE A 96 -5.64 11.84 3.60
CA PHE A 96 -6.52 10.82 3.06
C PHE A 96 -6.78 9.70 4.08
N ARG A 97 -7.99 9.69 4.64
CA ARG A 97 -8.46 8.72 5.65
C ARG A 97 -9.57 7.79 5.14
N ARG A 98 -10.05 8.01 3.92
CA ARG A 98 -11.16 7.22 3.36
C ARG A 98 -10.75 5.76 3.23
N ARG A 99 -11.58 4.86 3.75
CA ARG A 99 -11.42 3.42 3.57
C ARG A 99 -11.72 3.05 2.12
N LEU A 100 -10.84 2.27 1.51
CA LEU A 100 -11.00 1.80 0.14
C LEU A 100 -11.57 0.38 0.09
N THR A 101 -12.34 0.11 -0.95
CA THR A 101 -12.96 -1.18 -1.25
C THR A 101 -12.47 -1.73 -2.60
N ILE A 102 -12.82 -2.97 -2.92
CA ILE A 102 -12.50 -3.57 -4.23
C ILE A 102 -13.13 -2.78 -5.39
N ASP A 103 -14.27 -2.13 -5.17
CA ASP A 103 -14.93 -1.29 -6.18
C ASP A 103 -14.22 0.04 -6.40
N ASP A 104 -13.61 0.62 -5.35
CA ASP A 104 -12.73 1.77 -5.51
C ASP A 104 -11.47 1.41 -6.31
N LEU A 105 -10.94 0.20 -6.11
CA LEU A 105 -9.83 -0.32 -6.92
C LEU A 105 -10.26 -0.54 -8.38
N ALA A 106 -11.47 -1.03 -8.63
CA ALA A 106 -12.01 -1.22 -9.97
C ALA A 106 -12.21 0.08 -10.76
N ARG A 107 -12.28 1.24 -10.08
CA ARG A 107 -12.30 2.56 -10.76
C ARG A 107 -10.94 2.97 -11.32
N ILE A 108 -9.86 2.44 -10.73
CA ILE A 108 -8.48 2.81 -11.08
C ILE A 108 -7.68 1.67 -11.70
N ALA A 109 -8.29 0.49 -11.86
CA ALA A 109 -7.65 -0.72 -12.35
C ALA A 109 -8.66 -1.64 -13.03
N SER A 110 -8.17 -2.50 -13.92
CA SER A 110 -8.94 -3.62 -14.46
C SER A 110 -8.93 -4.78 -13.47
N VAL A 111 -10.03 -4.94 -12.73
CA VAL A 111 -10.22 -6.00 -11.73
C VAL A 111 -11.11 -7.10 -12.31
N PRO A 112 -10.60 -8.34 -12.48
CA PRO A 112 -11.39 -9.48 -12.93
C PRO A 112 -12.56 -9.83 -11.98
N ASP A 113 -13.67 -10.32 -12.53
CA ASP A 113 -14.89 -10.62 -11.76
C ASP A 113 -14.70 -11.74 -10.74
N ASN A 114 -13.86 -12.73 -11.04
CA ASN A 114 -13.48 -13.78 -10.09
C ASN A 114 -12.80 -13.19 -8.85
N VAL A 115 -11.83 -12.28 -9.04
CA VAL A 115 -11.12 -11.61 -7.94
C VAL A 115 -12.10 -10.77 -7.11
N ARG A 116 -13.01 -10.04 -7.77
CA ARG A 116 -14.02 -9.23 -7.07
C ARG A 116 -14.97 -10.10 -6.24
N SER A 117 -15.45 -11.19 -6.82
CA SER A 117 -16.38 -12.13 -6.18
C SER A 117 -15.73 -12.82 -4.99
N GLU A 118 -14.50 -13.33 -5.15
CA GLU A 118 -13.74 -13.95 -4.06
C GLU A 118 -13.44 -12.96 -2.93
N TRP A 119 -13.05 -11.73 -3.26
CA TRP A 119 -12.80 -10.71 -2.25
C TRP A 119 -14.06 -10.34 -1.47
N ASN A 120 -15.20 -10.20 -2.15
CA ASN A 120 -16.50 -9.91 -1.53
C ASN A 120 -16.96 -11.07 -0.64
N ALA A 121 -16.80 -12.32 -1.07
CA ALA A 121 -17.12 -13.49 -0.26
C ALA A 121 -16.33 -13.53 1.05
N ARG A 122 -15.06 -13.08 1.02
CA ARG A 122 -14.21 -12.95 2.22
C ARG A 122 -14.52 -11.70 3.06
N ASN A 123 -15.20 -10.71 2.50
CA ASN A 123 -15.48 -9.42 3.13
C ASN A 123 -16.97 -9.01 3.03
N PRO A 124 -17.91 -9.81 3.56
CA PRO A 124 -19.35 -9.61 3.34
C PRO A 124 -19.91 -8.32 3.96
N SER A 125 -19.25 -7.77 4.98
CA SER A 125 -19.62 -6.48 5.61
C SER A 125 -18.99 -5.26 4.93
N ARG A 126 -18.25 -5.46 3.83
CA ARG A 126 -17.52 -4.39 3.10
C ARG A 126 -18.02 -4.19 1.67
N THR A 127 -19.04 -4.93 1.26
CA THR A 127 -19.77 -4.68 0.03
C THR A 127 -20.28 -3.24 0.09
N PRO A 128 -20.04 -2.40 -0.93
CA PRO A 128 -20.61 -1.07 -0.93
C PRO A 128 -22.13 -1.21 -0.81
N SER A 129 -22.71 -0.48 0.12
CA SER A 129 -24.13 -0.15 0.04
C SER A 129 -24.36 0.40 -1.36
N SER A 130 -25.16 -0.31 -2.14
CA SER A 130 -25.67 0.09 -3.45
C SER A 130 -26.45 1.39 -3.29
N GLY A 131 -25.74 2.51 -3.24
CA GLY A 131 -26.26 3.86 -3.13
C GLY A 131 -26.18 4.58 -4.47
N PHE A 132 -26.76 3.98 -5.50
CA PHE A 132 -27.26 4.70 -6.66
C PHE A 132 -28.71 4.29 -6.82
N GLY A 133 -29.57 4.91 -6.01
CA GLY A 133 -30.97 5.06 -6.32
C GLY A 133 -31.11 6.06 -7.46
N LEU A 134 -31.97 5.72 -8.41
CA LEU A 134 -32.45 6.58 -9.49
C LEU A 134 -32.94 7.93 -8.93
N ASP A 135 -32.50 9.02 -9.56
CA ASP A 135 -33.34 10.08 -10.14
C ASP A 135 -32.49 10.89 -11.13
#